data_AF-A0A2V6WM48-F1
#
_entry.id   AF-A0A2V6WM48-F1
#
_cell.length_a   1.000
_cell.length_b   1.000
_cell.length_c   1.000
_cell.angle_alpha   90.00
_cell.angle_beta   90.00
_cell.angle_gamma   90.00
#
_symmetry.space_group_name_H-M   'P 1'
#
loop_
_entity.id
_entity.type
_entity.pdbx_description
1 polymer ?
#
loop_
_entity_poly.entity_id
_entity_poly.type
_entity_poly.pdbx_seq_one_letter_code
_entity_poly.pdbx_strand_id
1 'polypeptide(L)'
;MSDRITRRQWLNRAGGFAAGAGLGALVGPGVRTAAAQGQPKRGGVMRVATVDKPVNMDPGYAQLYSSLQVYQNVYNKMVYVDESGQFAPGLAKSWKQESDKTWL
;
A
#
# COMPACT_ATOMS: atom_id res chain seq x y z
N MET A 1 10.21 -39.99 -21.83
CA MET A 1 9.86 -39.96 -20.39
C MET A 1 10.19 -38.58 -19.85
N SER A 2 9.20 -37.74 -19.54
CA SER A 2 9.44 -36.40 -19.01
C SER A 2 9.64 -36.46 -17.49
N ASP A 3 10.83 -36.09 -17.02
CA ASP A 3 11.12 -35.94 -15.59
C ASP A 3 10.37 -34.74 -15.02
N ARG A 4 9.36 -35.00 -14.18
CA ARG A 4 8.60 -33.95 -13.49
C ARG A 4 9.34 -33.53 -12.24
N ILE A 5 9.92 -32.33 -12.25
CA ILE A 5 10.48 -31.69 -11.06
C ILE A 5 9.34 -31.41 -10.07
N THR A 6 9.47 -31.91 -8.85
CA THR A 6 8.48 -31.68 -7.78
C THR A 6 8.64 -30.29 -7.16
N ARG A 7 7.54 -29.74 -6.61
CA ARG A 7 7.56 -28.45 -5.88
C ARG A 7 8.66 -28.38 -4.81
N ARG A 8 8.91 -29.49 -4.12
CA ARG A 8 9.95 -29.60 -3.09
C ARG A 8 11.36 -29.50 -3.67
N GLN A 9 11.60 -30.11 -4.82
CA GLN A 9 12.88 -30.02 -5.53
C GLN A 9 13.12 -28.61 -6.11
N TRP A 10 12.06 -27.93 -6.54
CA TRP A 10 12.15 -26.53 -6.97
C TRP A 10 12.53 -25.59 -5.82
N LEU A 11 11.89 -25.74 -4.65
CA LEU A 11 12.18 -24.92 -3.47
C LEU A 11 13.61 -25.11 -2.93
N ASN A 12 14.11 -26.35 -2.93
CA ASN A 12 15.50 -26.61 -2.51
C ASN A 12 16.54 -26.03 -3.49
N ARG A 13 16.21 -25.94 -4.78
CA ARG A 13 17.10 -25.35 -5.80
C ARG A 13 17.06 -23.81 -5.80
N ALA A 14 15.93 -23.22 -5.45
CA ALA A 14 15.79 -21.76 -5.33
C ALA A 14 16.49 -21.18 -4.08
N GLY A 15 16.76 -22.01 -3.07
CA GLY A 15 17.46 -21.61 -1.83
C GLY A 15 18.99 -21.44 -1.96
N GLY A 16 19.56 -21.57 -3.16
CA GLY A 16 21.01 -21.68 -3.39
C GLY A 16 21.66 -20.59 -4.23
N PHE A 17 21.12 -19.37 -4.32
CA PHE A 17 21.81 -18.22 -4.92
C PHE A 17 22.21 -17.19 -3.85
N ALA A 18 23.12 -17.61 -2.98
CA ALA A 18 23.87 -16.72 -2.10
C ALA A 18 25.29 -16.55 -2.66
N ALA A 19 25.50 -15.53 -3.51
CA ALA A 19 26.82 -15.01 -3.83
C ALA A 19 26.69 -13.56 -4.31
N GLY A 20 26.74 -12.62 -3.36
CA GLY A 20 26.68 -11.18 -3.62
C GLY A 20 26.84 -10.43 -2.30
N ALA A 21 28.09 -10.22 -1.90
CA ALA A 21 28.49 -9.70 -0.61
C ALA A 21 28.27 -8.19 -0.46
N GLY A 22 27.92 -7.77 0.76
CA GLY A 22 28.15 -6.41 1.25
C GLY A 22 26.88 -5.62 1.59
N LEU A 23 26.50 -5.65 2.87
CA LEU A 23 25.74 -4.64 3.68
C LEU A 23 24.66 -5.22 4.61
N GLY A 24 24.40 -6.53 4.59
CA GLY A 24 23.34 -7.16 5.42
C GLY A 24 23.60 -7.26 6.94
N ALA A 25 24.62 -6.62 7.51
CA ALA A 25 25.01 -6.83 8.91
C ALA A 25 24.25 -5.96 9.94
N LEU A 26 23.33 -5.09 9.52
CA LEU A 26 22.61 -4.18 10.45
C LEU A 26 21.14 -4.55 10.69
N VAL A 27 20.64 -5.65 10.12
CA VAL A 27 19.23 -6.00 10.21
C VAL A 27 19.08 -7.41 10.78
N GLY A 28 18.47 -7.50 11.97
CA GLY A 28 18.31 -8.76 12.70
C GLY A 28 17.61 -9.86 11.89
N PRO A 29 17.75 -11.13 12.31
CA PRO A 29 17.22 -12.28 11.60
C PRO A 29 15.70 -12.22 11.55
N GLY A 30 15.14 -11.68 10.46
CA GLY A 30 13.70 -11.59 10.29
C GLY A 30 13.22 -10.52 9.31
N VAL A 31 14.00 -9.45 9.07
CA VAL A 31 13.60 -8.43 8.10
C VAL A 31 14.03 -8.86 6.71
N ARG A 32 13.14 -9.58 6.03
CA ARG A 32 13.23 -9.74 4.57
C ARG A 32 12.86 -8.41 3.95
N THR A 33 13.85 -7.57 3.64
CA THR A 33 13.63 -6.47 2.71
C THR A 33 13.21 -7.08 1.38
N ALA A 34 11.93 -7.00 1.05
CA ALA A 34 11.44 -7.38 -0.26
C ALA A 34 12.08 -6.43 -1.28
N ALA A 35 13.18 -6.85 -1.89
CA ALA A 35 13.74 -6.13 -3.01
C ALA A 35 12.66 -6.12 -4.11
N ALA A 36 12.30 -4.93 -4.60
CA ALA A 36 11.34 -4.79 -5.67
C ALA A 36 11.79 -5.66 -6.86
N GLN A 37 11.04 -6.73 -7.12
CA GLN A 37 11.35 -7.67 -8.18
C GLN A 37 10.92 -7.08 -9.54
N GLY A 38 11.77 -6.22 -10.11
CA GLY A 38 11.65 -5.75 -11.48
C GLY A 38 11.38 -4.25 -11.64
N GLN A 39 11.54 -3.79 -12.88
CA GLN A 39 11.24 -2.41 -13.26
C GLN A 39 9.73 -2.14 -13.13
N PRO A 40 9.31 -1.02 -12.53
CA PRO A 40 7.90 -0.63 -12.47
C PRO A 40 7.28 -0.58 -13.87
N LYS A 41 6.13 -1.24 -14.05
CA LYS A 41 5.39 -1.23 -15.31
C LYS A 41 4.26 -0.23 -15.22
N ARG A 42 4.18 0.68 -16.20
CA ARG A 42 3.07 1.63 -16.32
C ARG A 42 1.86 0.93 -16.95
N GLY A 43 0.68 1.19 -16.39
CA GLY A 43 -0.60 0.68 -16.90
C GLY A 43 -0.97 -0.69 -16.35
N GLY A 44 -2.27 -1.00 -16.41
CA GLY A 44 -2.87 -2.20 -15.85
C GLY A 44 -4.27 -1.91 -15.33
N VAL A 45 -5.02 -2.98 -15.02
CA VAL A 45 -6.34 -2.88 -14.39
C VAL A 45 -6.28 -3.63 -13.07
N MET A 46 -6.46 -2.90 -11.97
CA MET A 46 -6.68 -3.52 -10.66
C MET A 46 -8.18 -3.77 -10.48
N ARG A 47 -8.55 -5.04 -10.25
CA ARG A 47 -9.93 -5.43 -9.91
C ARG A 47 -10.04 -5.60 -8.40
N VAL A 48 -10.88 -4.79 -7.76
CA VAL A 48 -11.08 -4.79 -6.30
C VAL A 48 -12.52 -5.18 -6.01
N ALA A 49 -12.71 -6.07 -5.03
CA ALA A 49 -14.02 -6.40 -4.48
C ALA A 49 -14.26 -5.59 -3.20
N THR A 50 -15.43 -4.96 -3.10
CA THR A 50 -15.90 -4.25 -1.90
C THR A 50 -17.05 -5.04 -1.28
N VAL A 51 -17.32 -4.81 0.01
CA VAL A 51 -18.39 -5.52 0.74
C VAL A 51 -19.78 -5.17 0.21
N ASP A 52 -19.94 -3.94 -0.31
CA ASP A 52 -21.19 -3.46 -0.94
C ASP A 52 -20.85 -2.45 -2.04
N LYS A 53 -21.82 -2.07 -2.85
CA LYS A 53 -21.71 -0.97 -3.81
C LYS A 53 -21.80 0.40 -3.10
N PRO A 54 -21.09 1.44 -3.58
CA PRO A 54 -21.33 2.80 -3.13
C PRO A 54 -22.80 3.21 -3.32
N VAL A 55 -23.35 3.96 -2.36
CA VAL A 55 -24.75 4.43 -2.40
C VAL A 55 -24.94 5.48 -3.49
N ASN A 56 -24.01 6.42 -3.59
CA ASN A 56 -23.98 7.52 -4.57
C ASN A 56 -22.51 7.96 -4.77
N MET A 57 -22.28 9.10 -5.42
CA MET A 57 -20.95 9.71 -5.61
C MET A 57 -20.83 11.08 -4.94
N ASP A 58 -21.76 11.45 -4.07
CA ASP A 58 -21.65 12.70 -3.31
C ASP A 58 -20.98 12.39 -1.95
N PRO A 59 -19.73 12.84 -1.70
CA PRO A 59 -19.06 12.59 -0.44
C PRO A 59 -19.76 13.26 0.76
N GLY A 60 -20.60 14.27 0.55
CA GLY A 60 -21.41 14.91 1.60
C GLY A 60 -22.54 14.03 2.13
N TYR A 61 -22.93 13.00 1.39
CA TYR A 61 -23.96 12.02 1.78
C TYR A 61 -23.37 10.60 1.92
N ALA A 62 -22.07 10.49 2.19
CA ALA A 62 -21.39 9.21 2.39
C ALA A 62 -21.89 8.51 3.67
N GLN A 63 -22.45 7.32 3.56
CA GLN A 63 -22.94 6.55 4.71
C GLN A 63 -22.28 5.18 4.90
N LEU A 64 -21.71 4.61 3.84
CA LEU A 64 -21.13 3.26 3.87
C LEU A 64 -19.61 3.31 3.72
N TYR A 65 -18.93 2.38 4.41
CA TYR A 65 -17.48 2.20 4.28
C TYR A 65 -17.04 1.86 2.85
N SER A 66 -17.85 1.07 2.11
CA SER A 66 -17.60 0.77 0.69
C SER A 66 -17.58 2.01 -0.20
N SER A 67 -18.41 3.03 0.10
CA SER A 67 -18.34 4.31 -0.60
C SER A 67 -17.00 5.01 -0.38
N LEU A 68 -16.49 5.00 0.86
CA LEU A 68 -15.21 5.63 1.19
C LEU A 68 -14.06 4.97 0.41
N GLN A 69 -14.05 3.65 0.24
CA GLN A 69 -13.03 2.96 -0.54
C GLN A 69 -12.94 3.46 -2.00
N VAL A 70 -14.06 3.85 -2.60
CA VAL A 70 -14.08 4.46 -3.93
C VAL A 70 -13.70 5.94 -3.87
N TYR A 71 -14.26 6.70 -2.93
CA TYR A 71 -14.07 8.15 -2.84
C TYR A 71 -12.61 8.55 -2.65
N GLN A 72 -11.83 7.74 -1.93
CA GLN A 72 -10.40 7.97 -1.70
C GLN A 72 -9.57 7.99 -2.98
N ASN A 73 -10.09 7.45 -4.09
CA ASN A 73 -9.43 7.46 -5.40
C ASN A 73 -9.93 8.58 -6.33
N VAL A 74 -10.99 9.30 -5.94
CA VAL A 74 -11.70 10.27 -6.80
C VAL A 74 -11.67 11.68 -6.20
N TYR A 75 -11.78 11.80 -4.88
CA TYR A 75 -11.84 13.08 -4.17
C TYR A 75 -10.60 13.28 -3.30
N ASN A 76 -10.07 14.50 -3.32
CA ASN A 76 -8.98 14.90 -2.45
C ASN A 76 -9.50 15.51 -1.15
N LYS A 77 -8.76 15.33 -0.05
CA LYS A 77 -9.04 15.92 1.27
C LYS A 77 -8.02 16.99 1.62
N MET A 78 -8.37 17.88 2.55
CA MET A 78 -7.42 18.85 3.10
C MET A 78 -6.24 18.15 3.79
N VAL A 79 -6.55 17.15 4.61
CA VAL A 79 -5.59 16.38 5.41
C VAL A 79 -5.95 14.89 5.31
N TYR A 80 -4.93 14.04 5.33
CA TYR A 80 -5.04 12.59 5.34
C TYR A 80 -4.59 12.02 6.70
N VAL A 81 -4.92 10.76 6.96
CA VAL A 81 -4.34 9.99 8.07
C VAL A 81 -3.53 8.86 7.44
N ASP A 82 -2.26 8.73 7.81
CA ASP A 82 -1.38 7.70 7.30
C ASP A 82 -1.52 6.37 8.07
N GLU A 83 -0.74 5.38 7.66
CA GLU A 83 -0.74 4.03 8.25
C GLU A 83 -0.30 4.01 9.72
N SER A 84 0.44 5.02 10.16
CA SER A 84 0.87 5.21 11.56
C SER A 84 -0.15 6.00 12.39
N GLY A 85 -1.29 6.38 11.78
CA GLY A 85 -2.32 7.19 12.42
C GLY A 85 -1.96 8.68 12.52
N GLN A 86 -0.92 9.13 11.83
CA GLN A 86 -0.49 10.54 11.85
C GLN A 86 -1.19 11.32 10.75
N PHE A 87 -1.41 12.62 11.01
CA PHE A 87 -1.98 13.52 10.01
C PHE A 87 -0.94 13.86 8.94
N ALA A 88 -1.28 13.62 7.68
CA ALA A 88 -0.44 13.87 6.52
C ALA A 88 -1.04 14.95 5.60
N PRO A 89 -0.21 15.80 4.97
CA PRO A 89 -0.70 16.84 4.06
C PRO A 89 -1.50 16.31 2.86
N GLY A 90 -2.57 17.03 2.53
CA GLY A 90 -3.39 16.79 1.34
C GLY A 90 -3.46 18.02 0.44
N LEU A 91 -4.66 18.54 0.22
CA LEU A 91 -4.85 19.85 -0.41
C LEU A 91 -4.26 20.97 0.46
N ALA A 92 -4.43 20.87 1.78
CA ALA A 92 -3.73 21.73 2.73
C ALA A 92 -2.30 21.21 2.92
N LYS A 93 -1.31 22.06 2.61
CA LYS A 93 0.11 21.69 2.71
C LYS A 93 0.69 21.86 4.10
N SER A 94 0.06 22.74 4.89
CA SER A 94 0.34 22.98 6.29
C SER A 94 -0.97 23.37 6.96
N TRP A 95 -1.04 23.18 8.27
CA TRP A 95 -2.10 23.72 9.09
C TRP A 95 -1.57 24.06 10.47
N LYS A 96 -2.21 25.01 11.14
CA LYS A 96 -1.90 25.44 12.50
C LYS A 96 -3.20 25.74 13.23
N GLN A 97 -3.35 25.15 14.42
CA GLN A 97 -4.39 25.56 15.34
C GLN A 97 -3.98 26.87 16.01
N GLU A 98 -4.77 27.93 15.82
CA GLU A 98 -4.54 29.22 16.50
C GLU A 98 -5.31 29.31 17.80
N SER A 99 -6.49 28.70 17.86
CA SER A 99 -7.32 28.60 19.06
C SER A 99 -8.18 27.33 19.02
N ASP A 100 -8.93 27.05 20.09
CA ASP A 100 -9.88 25.92 20.14
C ASP A 100 -10.95 25.98 19.03
N LYS A 101 -11.14 27.15 18.38
CA LYS A 101 -12.16 27.39 17.36
C LYS A 101 -11.59 27.84 16.01
N THR A 102 -10.27 27.89 15.85
CA THR A 102 -9.64 28.49 14.65
C THR A 102 -8.44 27.66 14.18
N TRP A 103 -8.48 27.32 12.89
CA TRP A 103 -7.42 26.62 12.18
C TRP A 103 -7.07 27.40 10.91
N LEU A 104 -5.77 27.57 10.66
CA LEU A 104 -5.20 28.09 9.43
C LEU A 104 -4.51 26.96 8.66
#